data_AF-X1AJJ2-F1
#
_entry.id   AF-X1AJJ2-F1
#
_cell.length_a   1.000
_cell.length_b   1.000
_cell.length_c   1.000
_cell.angle_alpha   90.00
_cell.angle_beta   90.00
_cell.angle_gamma   90.00
#
_symmetry.space_group_name_H-M   'P 1'
#
loop_
_entity.id
_entity.type
_entity.pdbx_description
1 polymer ?
#
loop_
_entity_poly.entity_id
_entity_poly.type
_entity_poly.pdbx_seq_one_letter_code
_entity_poly.pdbx_strand_id
1 'polypeptide(L)'
;MEIQEKYNFGGWKNCIRMTNGEVEIVVTTDVGPRIVRFGFVGDQNLFREFKQQQGKTGGDKWLIYGGHRLWHAPEEKLRTYFPDNNPVDYNWNGKTLKLIQSIEATTGIQKEMEINLGSNNNNVRILHRLINKNLWGIEMAPWALSVMAQGGRAIIPQEPYGSGEENLLPVRSLVLWPYTEMKDPRFIWGTKFIQVKQNPDAKTLTCIIIE
;
A
#
# COMPACT_ATOMS: atom_id res chain seq x y z
N MET A 1 -19.69 6.51 -12.47
CA MET A 1 -18.55 5.58 -12.33
C MET A 1 -18.35 4.88 -13.66
N GLU A 2 -17.14 4.96 -14.18
CA GLU A 2 -16.68 4.36 -15.44
C GLU A 2 -15.61 3.32 -15.11
N ILE A 3 -15.53 2.25 -15.90
CA ILE A 3 -14.49 1.22 -15.82
C ILE A 3 -13.98 0.92 -17.23
N GLN A 4 -12.65 0.83 -17.37
CA GLN A 4 -11.97 0.56 -18.63
C GLN A 4 -10.93 -0.54 -18.42
N GLU A 5 -11.21 -1.72 -18.97
CA GLU A 5 -10.28 -2.85 -19.03
C GLU A 5 -9.24 -2.67 -20.15
N LYS A 6 -8.10 -3.38 -20.05
CA LYS A 6 -6.97 -3.30 -20.99
C LYS A 6 -6.45 -1.87 -21.20
N TYR A 7 -6.55 -1.07 -20.14
CA TYR A 7 -5.92 0.24 -20.06
C TYR A 7 -4.40 0.06 -20.03
N ASN A 8 -3.67 0.88 -20.78
CA ASN A 8 -2.20 0.86 -20.75
C ASN A 8 -1.70 1.88 -19.72
N PHE A 9 -0.94 1.44 -18.74
CA PHE A 9 -0.34 2.32 -17.74
C PHE A 9 1.09 1.90 -17.42
N GLY A 10 2.04 2.83 -17.62
CA GLY A 10 3.44 2.58 -17.32
C GLY A 10 4.02 1.36 -18.06
N GLY A 11 3.53 1.03 -19.25
CA GLY A 11 3.98 -0.13 -20.03
C GLY A 11 3.31 -1.47 -19.69
N TRP A 12 2.60 -1.58 -18.56
CA TRP A 12 1.64 -2.66 -18.36
C TRP A 12 0.44 -2.46 -19.28
N LYS A 13 0.02 -3.53 -19.97
CA LYS A 13 -1.01 -3.49 -21.02
C LYS A 13 -2.36 -3.98 -20.50
N ASN A 14 -2.34 -4.82 -19.48
CA ASN A 14 -3.54 -5.28 -18.80
C ASN A 14 -3.63 -4.54 -17.46
N CYS A 15 -4.12 -3.31 -17.52
CA CYS A 15 -4.63 -2.60 -16.36
C CYS A 15 -6.14 -2.36 -16.48
N ILE A 16 -6.75 -2.12 -15.34
CA ILE A 16 -8.15 -1.72 -15.18
C ILE A 16 -8.13 -0.31 -14.60
N ARG A 17 -8.65 0.66 -15.36
CA ARG A 17 -8.89 2.02 -14.88
C ARG A 17 -10.32 2.10 -14.36
N MET A 18 -10.52 2.72 -13.20
CA MET A 18 -11.85 3.06 -12.68
C MET A 18 -11.87 4.54 -12.31
N THR A 19 -12.95 5.26 -12.63
CA THR A 19 -13.12 6.66 -12.25
C THR A 19 -14.55 6.99 -11.85
N ASN A 20 -14.73 7.97 -10.95
CA ASN A 20 -16.03 8.54 -10.63
C ASN A 20 -16.34 9.83 -11.42
N GLY A 21 -15.35 10.38 -12.14
CA GLY A 21 -15.39 11.66 -12.85
C GLY A 21 -14.41 12.70 -12.29
N GLU A 22 -14.12 12.65 -10.99
CA GLU A 22 -13.20 13.57 -10.31
C GLU A 22 -11.85 12.90 -10.00
N VAL A 23 -11.88 11.67 -9.47
CA VAL A 23 -10.70 10.85 -9.19
C VAL A 23 -10.70 9.56 -9.99
N GLU A 24 -9.51 9.01 -10.17
CA GLU A 24 -9.27 7.72 -10.84
C GLU A 24 -8.30 6.85 -10.07
N ILE A 25 -8.51 5.53 -10.18
CA ILE A 25 -7.53 4.51 -9.85
C ILE A 25 -7.12 3.75 -11.10
N VAL A 26 -5.88 3.29 -11.14
CA VAL A 26 -5.43 2.28 -12.10
C VAL A 26 -4.88 1.08 -11.34
N VAL A 27 -5.39 -0.08 -11.67
CA VAL A 27 -5.07 -1.38 -11.09
C VAL A 27 -4.39 -2.21 -12.17
N THR A 28 -3.24 -2.83 -11.87
CA THR A 28 -2.60 -3.73 -12.83
C THR A 28 -3.04 -5.17 -12.58
N THR A 29 -3.29 -5.91 -13.67
CA THR A 29 -3.52 -7.36 -13.65
C THR A 29 -2.35 -8.13 -14.24
N ASP A 30 -1.31 -7.43 -14.73
CA ASP A 30 -0.06 -8.01 -15.23
C ASP A 30 0.90 -8.44 -14.09
N VAL A 31 0.77 -7.83 -12.90
CA VAL A 31 1.50 -8.14 -11.64
C VAL A 31 0.60 -7.87 -10.41
N GLY A 32 0.99 -8.32 -9.21
CA GLY A 32 0.40 -7.86 -7.94
C GLY A 32 -0.23 -8.96 -7.07
N PRO A 33 -1.33 -8.68 -6.33
CA PRO A 33 -2.35 -7.64 -6.59
C PRO A 33 -1.96 -6.24 -6.11
N ARG A 34 -2.20 -5.23 -6.97
CA ARG A 34 -1.63 -3.89 -6.80
C ARG A 34 -2.42 -2.78 -7.49
N ILE A 35 -2.65 -1.67 -6.77
CA ILE A 35 -3.11 -0.40 -7.35
C ILE A 35 -1.86 0.40 -7.73
N VAL A 36 -1.68 0.74 -9.00
CA VAL A 36 -0.48 1.45 -9.50
C VAL A 36 -0.68 2.96 -9.62
N ARG A 37 -1.93 3.45 -9.64
CA ARG A 37 -2.26 4.88 -9.61
C ARG A 37 -3.48 5.18 -8.74
N PHE A 38 -3.43 6.30 -8.03
CA PHE A 38 -4.58 7.02 -7.48
C PHE A 38 -4.31 8.53 -7.58
N GLY A 39 -5.31 9.32 -7.96
CA GLY A 39 -5.21 10.77 -8.08
C GLY A 39 -6.47 11.38 -8.71
N PHE A 40 -6.46 12.70 -8.90
CA PHE A 40 -7.49 13.36 -9.71
C PHE A 40 -7.33 13.02 -11.19
N VAL A 41 -8.44 13.01 -11.95
CA VAL A 41 -8.43 12.71 -13.39
C VAL A 41 -7.54 13.73 -14.12
N GLY A 42 -6.49 13.23 -14.80
CA GLY A 42 -5.51 14.05 -15.50
C GLY A 42 -4.39 14.69 -14.64
N ASP A 43 -4.43 14.54 -13.31
CA ASP A 43 -3.42 15.11 -12.40
C ASP A 43 -2.30 14.07 -12.06
N GLN A 44 -1.38 14.45 -11.18
CA GLN A 44 -0.32 13.60 -10.63
C GLN A 44 -0.83 12.30 -10.00
N ASN A 45 0.03 11.29 -10.01
CA ASN A 45 -0.18 10.08 -9.21
C ASN A 45 0.26 10.35 -7.77
N LEU A 46 -0.60 10.07 -6.80
CA LEU A 46 -0.27 10.20 -5.37
C LEU A 46 0.70 9.10 -4.89
N PHE A 47 0.81 8.01 -5.65
CA PHE A 47 1.82 6.97 -5.43
C PHE A 47 3.11 7.24 -6.21
N ARG A 48 4.22 6.72 -5.69
CA ARG A 48 5.52 6.75 -6.37
C ARG A 48 5.50 5.81 -7.57
N GLU A 49 5.89 6.33 -8.72
CA GLU A 49 6.19 5.54 -9.91
C GLU A 49 7.70 5.26 -10.02
N PHE A 50 8.07 4.00 -10.19
CA PHE A 50 9.44 3.58 -10.46
C PHE A 50 9.60 3.30 -11.97
N LYS A 51 9.99 4.31 -12.75
CA LYS A 51 10.11 4.23 -14.23
C LYS A 51 10.99 3.08 -14.75
N GLN A 52 11.93 2.59 -13.94
CA GLN A 52 12.81 1.45 -14.26
C GLN A 52 12.18 0.07 -13.95
N GLN A 53 10.99 0.03 -13.34
CA GLN A 53 10.25 -1.18 -12.96
C GLN A 53 8.86 -1.25 -13.61
N GLN A 54 8.32 -0.09 -14.01
CA GLN A 54 7.14 0.05 -14.86
C GLN A 54 7.19 -0.90 -16.08
N GLY A 55 6.10 -1.64 -16.30
CA GLY A 55 5.93 -2.57 -17.42
C GLY A 55 6.67 -3.91 -17.30
N LYS A 56 7.42 -4.16 -16.21
CA LYS A 56 8.04 -5.46 -15.98
C LYS A 56 7.04 -6.48 -15.43
N THR A 57 7.23 -7.73 -15.83
CA THR A 57 6.49 -8.93 -15.43
C THR A 57 7.45 -10.12 -15.38
N GLY A 58 7.06 -11.18 -14.67
CA GLY A 58 7.86 -12.39 -14.46
C GLY A 58 9.16 -12.17 -13.68
N GLY A 59 9.98 -13.22 -13.60
CA GLY A 59 11.24 -13.21 -12.89
C GLY A 59 11.15 -13.52 -11.39
N ASP A 60 12.28 -13.96 -10.84
CA ASP A 60 12.49 -14.50 -9.50
C ASP A 60 12.70 -13.43 -8.41
N LYS A 61 12.96 -12.18 -8.80
CA LYS A 61 13.32 -11.09 -7.88
C LYS A 61 12.11 -10.21 -7.55
N TRP A 62 11.90 -10.00 -6.25
CA TRP A 62 10.94 -9.02 -5.77
C TRP A 62 11.25 -7.61 -6.28
N LEU A 63 10.20 -6.89 -6.68
CA LEU A 63 10.26 -5.50 -7.11
C LEU A 63 9.24 -4.67 -6.32
N ILE A 64 9.68 -3.50 -5.85
CA ILE A 64 8.81 -2.61 -5.08
C ILE A 64 7.66 -2.08 -5.93
N TYR A 65 7.87 -1.85 -7.23
CA TYR A 65 6.98 -1.28 -8.26
C TYR A 65 6.36 0.10 -7.97
N GLY A 66 6.15 0.46 -6.71
CA GLY A 66 5.34 1.60 -6.30
C GLY A 66 3.87 1.24 -6.12
N GLY A 67 3.01 2.25 -6.05
CA GLY A 67 1.57 2.03 -5.85
C GLY A 67 1.20 1.60 -4.43
N HIS A 68 0.02 0.99 -4.30
CA HIS A 68 -0.48 0.34 -3.10
C HIS A 68 -0.57 -1.18 -3.28
N ARG A 69 -0.07 -1.95 -2.30
CA ARG A 69 -0.02 -3.43 -2.33
C ARG A 69 -0.41 -4.06 -0.99
N LEU A 70 -0.67 -5.37 -1.03
CA LEU A 70 -0.75 -6.23 0.16
C LEU A 70 0.62 -6.88 0.48
N TRP A 71 0.92 -6.96 1.76
CA TRP A 71 2.08 -7.58 2.41
C TRP A 71 1.60 -8.40 3.62
N HIS A 72 2.51 -8.98 4.40
CA HIS A 72 2.16 -9.61 5.68
C HIS A 72 3.28 -9.45 6.71
N ALA A 73 2.91 -9.41 7.99
CA ALA A 73 3.84 -9.44 9.12
C ALA A 73 3.95 -10.86 9.73
N PRO A 74 5.03 -11.18 10.47
CA PRO A 74 6.27 -10.40 10.60
C PRO A 74 7.02 -10.30 9.27
N GLU A 75 7.92 -9.32 9.15
CA GLU A 75 8.80 -9.19 7.99
C GLU A 75 9.97 -10.17 8.09
N GLU A 76 10.11 -11.04 7.09
CA GLU A 76 11.15 -12.07 7.03
C GLU A 76 11.48 -12.32 5.55
N LYS A 77 12.76 -12.37 5.19
CA LYS A 77 13.22 -12.33 3.79
C LYS A 77 12.77 -13.52 2.93
N LEU A 78 12.68 -14.72 3.50
CA LEU A 78 12.23 -15.92 2.79
C LEU A 78 10.70 -15.94 2.62
N ARG A 79 9.95 -15.35 3.56
CA ARG A 79 8.48 -15.34 3.54
C ARG A 79 7.85 -14.10 2.88
N THR A 80 8.27 -12.86 3.19
CA THR A 80 7.58 -11.65 2.70
C THR A 80 7.95 -11.24 1.29
N TYR A 81 9.21 -11.43 0.88
CA TYR A 81 9.73 -10.99 -0.42
C TYR A 81 9.36 -11.95 -1.56
N PHE A 82 8.16 -12.57 -1.50
CA PHE A 82 7.60 -13.27 -2.64
C PHE A 82 7.45 -12.30 -3.83
N PRO A 83 7.87 -12.65 -5.07
CA PRO A 83 8.11 -11.62 -6.08
C PRO A 83 6.87 -10.86 -6.59
N ASP A 84 5.68 -11.47 -6.54
CA ASP A 84 4.40 -10.91 -7.04
C ASP A 84 4.40 -10.47 -8.52
N ASN A 85 5.36 -10.94 -9.31
CA ASN A 85 5.60 -10.53 -10.69
C ASN A 85 4.67 -11.21 -11.74
N ASN A 86 3.72 -12.04 -11.31
CA ASN A 86 2.85 -12.81 -12.19
C ASN A 86 1.47 -12.15 -12.33
N PRO A 87 0.74 -12.39 -13.43
CA PRO A 87 -0.63 -11.92 -13.59
C PRO A 87 -1.55 -12.33 -12.44
N VAL A 88 -2.57 -11.51 -12.17
CA VAL A 88 -3.60 -11.80 -11.17
C VAL A 88 -4.97 -11.92 -11.82
N ASP A 89 -5.75 -12.90 -11.35
CA ASP A 89 -7.15 -13.04 -11.76
C ASP A 89 -7.96 -11.87 -11.19
N TYR A 90 -9.03 -11.48 -11.88
CA TYR A 90 -9.94 -10.46 -11.39
C TYR A 90 -11.40 -10.78 -11.70
N ASN A 91 -12.28 -10.19 -10.89
CA ASN A 91 -13.72 -10.17 -11.13
C ASN A 91 -14.29 -8.78 -10.84
N TRP A 92 -15.11 -8.27 -11.75
CA TRP A 92 -15.89 -7.05 -11.57
C TRP A 92 -17.37 -7.40 -11.49
N ASN A 93 -18.04 -6.98 -10.41
CA ASN A 93 -19.46 -7.28 -10.18
C ASN A 93 -20.38 -6.06 -10.34
N GLY A 94 -19.91 -5.00 -11.03
CA GLY A 94 -20.62 -3.73 -11.17
C GLY A 94 -20.42 -2.73 -10.02
N LYS A 95 -19.82 -3.17 -8.89
CA LYS A 95 -19.57 -2.30 -7.71
C LYS A 95 -18.18 -2.45 -7.11
N THR A 96 -17.67 -3.68 -7.03
CA THR A 96 -16.37 -4.01 -6.43
C THR A 96 -15.53 -4.76 -7.45
N LEU A 97 -14.28 -4.32 -7.62
CA LEU A 97 -13.25 -5.03 -8.35
C LEU A 97 -12.49 -5.92 -7.36
N LYS A 98 -12.58 -7.23 -7.52
CA LYS A 98 -11.81 -8.20 -6.74
C LYS A 98 -10.61 -8.65 -7.55
N LEU A 99 -9.42 -8.58 -6.95
CA LEU A 99 -8.18 -9.17 -7.45
C LEU A 99 -7.85 -10.42 -6.64
N ILE A 100 -7.33 -11.46 -7.30
CA ILE A 100 -6.96 -12.74 -6.68
C ILE A 100 -5.59 -13.15 -7.20
N GLN A 101 -4.62 -13.27 -6.30
CA GLN A 101 -3.30 -13.81 -6.62
C GLN A 101 -3.35 -15.33 -6.77
N SER A 102 -2.51 -15.89 -7.65
CA SER A 102 -2.11 -17.30 -7.53
C SER A 102 -1.47 -17.56 -6.15
N ILE A 103 -1.59 -18.79 -5.65
CA ILE A 103 -0.99 -19.19 -4.37
C ILE A 103 0.54 -19.04 -4.45
N GLU A 104 1.12 -18.42 -3.42
CA GLU A 104 2.55 -18.20 -3.30
C GLU A 104 3.28 -19.53 -3.05
N ALA A 105 4.06 -19.99 -4.02
CA ALA A 105 4.71 -21.30 -3.99
C ALA A 105 5.68 -21.51 -2.80
N THR A 106 6.18 -20.44 -2.18
CA THR A 106 7.08 -20.50 -1.02
C THR A 106 6.39 -20.34 0.34
N THR A 107 5.13 -19.87 0.37
CA THR A 107 4.43 -19.54 1.64
C THR A 107 3.09 -20.24 1.80
N GLY A 108 2.50 -20.75 0.71
CA GLY A 108 1.14 -21.29 0.68
C GLY A 108 0.05 -20.23 0.93
N ILE A 109 0.37 -18.94 0.86
CA ILE A 109 -0.59 -17.84 1.05
C ILE A 109 -1.21 -17.45 -0.30
N GLN A 110 -2.51 -17.20 -0.31
CA GLN A 110 -3.20 -16.48 -1.38
C GLN A 110 -3.56 -15.07 -0.91
N LYS A 111 -3.24 -14.07 -1.73
CA LYS A 111 -3.55 -12.65 -1.49
C LYS A 111 -4.77 -12.24 -2.31
N GLU A 112 -5.73 -11.57 -1.67
CA GLU A 112 -6.87 -10.93 -2.35
C GLU A 112 -6.92 -9.44 -2.02
N MET A 113 -7.43 -8.65 -2.98
CA MET A 113 -7.71 -7.23 -2.78
C MET A 113 -9.06 -6.89 -3.43
N GLU A 114 -10.05 -6.51 -2.63
CA GLU A 114 -11.32 -5.96 -3.09
C GLU A 114 -11.28 -4.43 -3.04
N ILE A 115 -11.68 -3.80 -4.14
CA ILE A 115 -11.57 -2.35 -4.36
C ILE A 115 -12.93 -1.81 -4.78
N ASN A 116 -13.46 -0.85 -4.04
CA ASN A 116 -14.68 -0.12 -4.35
C ASN A 116 -14.37 1.39 -4.38
N LEU A 117 -14.57 2.02 -5.54
CA LEU A 117 -14.45 3.45 -5.73
C LEU A 117 -15.76 4.14 -5.34
N GLY A 118 -15.69 5.23 -4.58
CA GLY A 118 -16.84 6.03 -4.19
C GLY A 118 -17.52 6.68 -5.40
N SER A 119 -18.81 6.42 -5.60
CA SER A 119 -19.58 6.99 -6.72
C SER A 119 -19.92 8.47 -6.53
N ASN A 120 -20.05 8.90 -5.27
CA ASN A 120 -20.52 10.24 -4.88
C ASN A 120 -19.50 10.94 -3.95
N ASN A 121 -18.29 10.40 -3.82
CA ASN A 121 -17.22 10.94 -2.99
C ASN A 121 -15.86 10.39 -3.44
N ASN A 122 -14.79 11.14 -3.20
CA ASN A 122 -13.44 10.84 -3.68
C ASN A 122 -12.68 9.92 -2.71
N ASN A 123 -13.31 8.80 -2.33
CA ASN A 123 -12.68 7.75 -1.52
C ASN A 123 -12.54 6.44 -2.30
N VAL A 124 -11.60 5.61 -1.84
CA VAL A 124 -11.43 4.23 -2.31
C VAL A 124 -11.48 3.34 -1.08
N ARG A 125 -12.52 2.50 -0.97
CA ARG A 125 -12.54 1.44 0.04
C ARG A 125 -11.76 0.25 -0.50
N ILE A 126 -10.73 -0.16 0.22
CA ILE A 126 -9.95 -1.37 -0.05
C ILE A 126 -10.21 -2.37 1.07
N LEU A 127 -10.40 -3.64 0.73
CA LEU A 127 -10.48 -4.77 1.66
C LEU A 127 -9.45 -5.83 1.25
N HIS A 128 -8.46 -6.04 2.10
CA HIS A 128 -7.41 -7.03 1.90
C HIS A 128 -7.79 -8.37 2.53
N ARG A 129 -7.36 -9.49 1.92
CA ARG A 129 -7.37 -10.80 2.60
C ARG A 129 -6.06 -11.54 2.37
N LEU A 130 -5.57 -12.16 3.43
CA LEU A 130 -4.57 -13.22 3.39
C LEU A 130 -5.30 -14.54 3.67
N ILE A 131 -5.19 -15.49 2.74
CA ILE A 131 -5.82 -16.81 2.87
C ILE A 131 -4.71 -17.85 2.93
N ASN A 132 -4.53 -18.47 4.09
CA ASN A 132 -3.65 -19.63 4.23
C ASN A 132 -4.23 -20.82 3.45
N LYS A 133 -3.45 -21.45 2.57
CA LYS A 133 -3.79 -22.66 1.83
C LYS A 133 -2.92 -23.87 2.21
N ASN A 134 -2.04 -23.73 3.21
CA ASN A 134 -1.27 -24.85 3.75
C ASN A 134 -2.16 -25.84 4.52
N LEU A 135 -1.65 -27.04 4.77
CA LEU A 135 -2.32 -28.09 5.55
C LEU A 135 -2.38 -27.79 7.06
N TRP A 136 -1.66 -26.76 7.54
CA TRP A 136 -1.58 -26.35 8.94
C TRP A 136 -1.70 -24.83 9.08
N GLY A 137 -2.07 -24.37 10.28
CA GLY A 137 -2.12 -22.94 10.61
C GLY A 137 -0.74 -22.28 10.59
N ILE A 138 -0.67 -21.02 10.16
CA ILE A 138 0.55 -20.20 10.15
C ILE A 138 0.28 -18.87 10.84
N GLU A 139 1.27 -18.35 11.56
CA GLU A 139 1.17 -17.05 12.22
C GLU A 139 1.50 -15.91 11.25
N MET A 140 0.52 -15.04 11.00
CA MET A 140 0.66 -13.87 10.13
C MET A 140 -0.38 -12.80 10.44
N ALA A 141 -0.03 -11.54 10.20
CA ALA A 141 -0.98 -10.41 10.19
C ALA A 141 -0.99 -9.71 8.82
N PRO A 142 -2.13 -9.18 8.35
CA PRO A 142 -2.20 -8.39 7.11
C PRO A 142 -1.53 -7.04 7.30
N TRP A 143 -0.66 -6.67 6.36
CA TRP A 143 -0.01 -5.35 6.34
C TRP A 143 -0.17 -4.76 4.93
N ALA A 144 -0.77 -3.57 4.83
CA ALA A 144 -0.93 -2.88 3.55
C ALA A 144 0.12 -1.78 3.39
N LEU A 145 0.71 -1.65 2.19
CA LEU A 145 1.80 -0.71 1.91
C LEU A 145 1.38 0.25 0.79
N SER A 146 1.32 1.55 1.10
CA SER A 146 1.13 2.64 0.13
C SER A 146 2.46 3.39 -0.09
N VAL A 147 3.10 3.17 -1.24
CA VAL A 147 4.38 3.84 -1.54
C VAL A 147 4.08 5.22 -2.14
N MET A 148 4.10 6.26 -1.30
CA MET A 148 3.69 7.62 -1.68
C MET A 148 4.71 8.35 -2.56
N ALA A 149 4.23 9.28 -3.40
CA ALA A 149 5.04 10.11 -4.28
C ALA A 149 6.06 11.01 -3.53
N GLN A 150 7.05 11.53 -4.26
CA GLN A 150 8.12 12.33 -3.66
C GLN A 150 7.69 13.76 -3.30
N GLY A 151 8.18 14.27 -2.16
CA GLY A 151 7.87 15.60 -1.63
C GLY A 151 6.74 15.62 -0.59
N GLY A 152 6.15 14.46 -0.29
CA GLY A 152 5.00 14.35 0.62
C GLY A 152 5.30 14.72 2.08
N ARG A 153 4.23 15.02 2.83
CA ARG A 153 4.24 15.15 4.28
C ARG A 153 3.21 14.21 4.89
N ALA A 154 3.64 13.32 5.78
CA ALA A 154 2.72 12.62 6.67
C ALA A 154 2.29 13.56 7.80
N ILE A 155 1.01 13.50 8.16
CA ILE A 155 0.42 14.17 9.33
C ILE A 155 -0.36 13.09 10.07
N ILE A 156 0.14 12.69 11.24
CA ILE A 156 -0.41 11.60 12.04
C ILE A 156 -1.01 12.24 13.30
N PRO A 157 -2.31 12.06 13.60
CA PRO A 157 -2.92 12.61 14.80
C PRO A 157 -2.29 11.98 16.05
N GLN A 158 -2.28 12.75 17.13
CA GLN A 158 -2.07 12.22 18.48
C GLN A 158 -3.38 12.29 19.25
N GLU A 159 -3.57 11.33 20.15
CA GLU A 159 -4.65 11.37 21.13
C GLU A 159 -4.60 12.65 21.98
N PRO A 160 -5.76 13.11 22.50
CA PRO A 160 -5.83 14.31 23.32
C PRO A 160 -4.86 14.29 24.51
N TYR A 161 -4.32 15.46 24.84
CA TYR A 161 -3.56 15.63 26.07
C TYR A 161 -4.49 15.57 27.29
N GLY A 162 -4.17 14.71 28.25
CA GLY A 162 -4.95 14.49 29.48
C GLY A 162 -4.12 14.65 30.75
N SER A 163 -4.80 14.72 31.90
CA SER A 163 -4.21 14.75 33.23
C SER A 163 -3.56 13.41 33.61
N GLY A 164 -2.49 13.44 34.41
CA GLY A 164 -1.86 12.22 34.93
C GLY A 164 -2.65 11.49 36.02
N GLU A 165 -3.71 12.12 36.55
CA GLU A 165 -4.55 11.55 37.61
C GLU A 165 -5.71 10.72 37.02
N GLU A 166 -6.25 11.13 35.87
CA GLU A 166 -7.39 10.47 35.22
C GLU A 166 -6.96 9.53 34.08
N ASN A 167 -5.86 9.84 33.39
CA ASN A 167 -5.46 9.20 32.13
C ASN A 167 -4.31 8.20 32.35
N LEU A 168 -4.56 7.18 33.17
CA LEU A 168 -3.55 6.23 33.67
C LEU A 168 -3.08 5.17 32.64
N LEU A 169 -3.74 5.06 31.47
CA LEU A 169 -3.44 4.05 30.45
C LEU A 169 -2.65 4.63 29.27
N PRO A 170 -1.77 3.85 28.62
CA PRO A 170 -1.07 4.29 27.41
C PRO A 170 -2.04 4.41 26.23
N VAL A 171 -2.15 5.61 25.66
CA VAL A 171 -3.03 5.92 24.52
C VAL A 171 -2.28 6.21 23.21
N ARG A 172 -0.95 6.03 23.18
CA ARG A 172 -0.10 6.29 22.00
C ARG A 172 1.00 5.24 21.91
N SER A 173 0.92 4.34 20.94
CA SER A 173 1.99 3.37 20.65
C SER A 173 2.95 3.94 19.59
N LEU A 174 4.21 3.51 19.65
CA LEU A 174 5.24 3.95 18.70
C LEU A 174 6.20 2.80 18.42
N VAL A 175 6.16 2.26 17.20
CA VAL A 175 6.98 1.11 16.80
C VAL A 175 8.14 1.60 15.93
N LEU A 176 9.36 1.38 16.42
CA LEU A 176 10.61 1.87 15.84
C LEU A 176 11.45 0.70 15.31
N TRP A 177 12.05 0.87 14.13
CA TRP A 177 13.00 -0.09 13.60
C TRP A 177 14.41 0.23 14.12
N PRO A 178 15.34 -0.74 14.16
CA PRO A 178 16.73 -0.48 14.57
C PRO A 178 17.48 0.55 13.71
N TYR A 179 16.92 0.93 12.56
CA TYR A 179 17.44 1.95 11.64
C TYR A 179 16.62 3.26 11.66
N THR A 180 15.86 3.52 12.73
CA THR A 180 15.14 4.78 12.95
C THR A 180 16.01 5.76 13.75
N GLU A 181 16.42 6.87 13.15
CA GLU A 181 17.08 7.97 13.87
C GLU A 181 16.02 8.89 14.50
N MET A 182 15.95 8.92 15.83
CA MET A 182 14.97 9.69 16.61
C MET A 182 15.19 11.21 16.54
N LYS A 183 16.41 11.66 16.21
CA LYS A 183 16.75 13.07 15.97
C LYS A 183 16.68 13.46 14.49
N ASP A 184 16.13 12.62 13.62
CA ASP A 184 16.09 12.91 12.19
C ASP A 184 15.18 14.14 11.90
N PRO A 185 15.70 15.21 11.29
CA PRO A 185 14.99 16.49 11.17
C PRO A 185 13.80 16.46 10.18
N ARG A 186 13.51 15.31 9.57
CA ARG A 186 12.24 15.09 8.85
C ARG A 186 11.05 14.97 9.82
N PHE A 187 11.28 14.56 11.07
CA PHE A 187 10.25 14.46 12.11
C PHE A 187 10.00 15.82 12.79
N ILE A 188 8.72 16.15 12.97
CA ILE A 188 8.27 17.31 13.74
C ILE A 188 7.27 16.82 14.78
N TRP A 189 7.75 16.74 16.03
CA TRP A 189 6.97 16.31 17.19
C TRP A 189 6.12 17.48 17.71
N GLY A 190 4.88 17.58 17.23
CA GLY A 190 3.90 18.57 17.70
C GLY A 190 3.09 18.07 18.90
N THR A 191 2.18 18.92 19.39
CA THR A 191 1.25 18.59 20.50
C THR A 191 0.02 17.83 20.04
N LYS A 192 -0.52 18.14 18.84
CA LYS A 192 -1.70 17.47 18.25
C LYS A 192 -1.38 16.49 17.13
N PHE A 193 -0.19 16.61 16.54
CA PHE A 193 0.22 15.83 15.37
C PHE A 193 1.71 15.49 15.45
N ILE A 194 2.06 14.27 15.05
CA ILE A 194 3.41 13.92 14.61
C ILE A 194 3.43 14.15 13.10
N GLN A 195 4.37 14.96 12.60
CA GLN A 195 4.52 15.17 11.15
C GLN A 195 5.86 14.60 10.67
N VAL A 196 5.86 14.04 9.46
CA VAL A 196 7.09 13.61 8.79
C VAL A 196 7.14 14.29 7.43
N LYS A 197 8.05 15.26 7.24
CA LYS A 197 8.28 15.88 5.92
C LYS A 197 9.33 15.06 5.17
N GLN A 198 8.97 14.47 4.04
CA GLN A 198 9.94 13.79 3.19
C GLN A 198 10.97 14.79 2.64
N ASN A 199 12.24 14.42 2.71
CA ASN A 199 13.34 15.17 2.12
C ASN A 199 14.06 14.27 1.11
N PRO A 200 14.09 14.60 -0.20
CA PRO A 200 14.77 13.78 -1.21
C PRO A 200 16.29 13.80 -1.08
N ASP A 201 16.87 14.83 -0.44
CA ASP A 201 18.31 15.02 -0.28
C ASP A 201 18.85 14.37 1.01
N ALA A 202 17.98 13.79 1.84
CA ALA A 202 18.35 13.14 3.09
C ALA A 202 19.02 11.78 2.83
N LYS A 203 20.27 11.65 3.29
CA LYS A 203 21.09 10.42 3.15
C LYS A 203 20.81 9.36 4.21
N THR A 204 20.04 9.69 5.26
CA THR A 204 19.61 8.76 6.31
C THR A 204 18.40 7.95 5.86
N LEU A 205 18.43 6.64 6.10
CA LEU A 205 17.21 5.84 6.18
C LEU A 205 16.50 6.15 7.50
N THR A 206 15.17 6.04 7.51
CA THR A 206 14.36 6.06 8.72
C THR A 206 13.01 5.40 8.39
N CYS A 207 12.42 4.69 9.35
CA CYS A 207 11.11 4.07 9.23
C CYS A 207 10.38 4.18 10.56
N ILE A 208 9.07 4.33 10.53
CA ILE A 208 8.24 4.38 11.74
C ILE A 208 6.90 3.74 11.41
N ILE A 209 6.34 3.00 12.36
CA ILE A 209 4.91 2.72 12.37
C ILE A 209 4.32 3.32 13.65
N ILE A 210 3.17 3.95 13.48
CA ILE A 210 2.34 4.48 14.56
C ILE A 210 1.02 3.73 14.43
N GLU A 211 0.64 3.02 15.49
CA GLU A 211 -0.56 2.17 15.60
C GLU A 211 -1.44 2.67 16.74
#